data_AF-A0AAN5AVR2-F1
#
_entry.id   AF-A0AAN5AVR2-F1
#
_cell.length_a   1.000
_cell.length_b   1.000
_cell.length_c   1.000
_cell.angle_alpha   90.00
_cell.angle_beta   90.00
_cell.angle_gamma   90.00
#
_symmetry.space_group_name_H-M   'P 1'
#
loop_
_entity.id
_entity.type
_entity.pdbx_description
1 polymer ?
#
loop_
_entity_poly.entity_id
_entity_poly.type
_entity_poly.pdbx_seq_one_letter_code
_entity_poly.pdbx_strand_id
1 'polypeptide(L)'
;MRYVVDAPMVAHLWAHQSQDSARNGRNFYFEGKDIYSYGSHFRCASVEANQQGQKAYLVTTRTYSNTTCKHMGMVRKAIPYGELIFYTPRSVSLHNNKLSEYSYYESAYYIVDQVEKISEYINAQQKSRTQNYTEHVKECLLNIGRWIEFWGLDKRQKSATGRWLMPVLAKLSSTAKKDITKFWTVTGERPRYCSELPRENKSEYQELFLDILARGLLQPTSAAEYKPRLSQLFIDRTGDPLLWEHFAERKERQDAINRRNEELREQRYAERRERWLREEKERCLIANMSFEEKKELWYSGEISNRWFTVPYGLDFNALLRVHNGCIETSMGIQVKAKEAVRLWKLVELFHKNEADFRHDLVHDANNHNWSINSYKNDILTAGCHRIRYEEMRNAARQLGIAA
;
A
#
# COMPACT_ATOMS: atom_id res chain seq x y z
N MET A 1 13.21 27.16 -31.21
CA MET A 1 14.32 26.98 -30.24
C MET A 1 13.83 26.00 -29.18
N ARG A 2 14.43 24.81 -29.03
CA ARG A 2 13.96 23.77 -28.10
C ARG A 2 14.66 23.93 -26.74
N TYR A 3 13.99 24.55 -25.78
CA TYR A 3 14.51 24.69 -24.42
C TYR A 3 14.32 23.38 -23.65
N VAL A 4 15.43 22.83 -23.15
CA VAL A 4 15.42 21.71 -22.21
C VAL A 4 15.35 22.30 -20.81
N VAL A 5 14.25 22.04 -20.10
CA VAL A 5 14.03 22.53 -18.73
C VAL A 5 13.76 21.35 -17.79
N ASP A 6 13.80 21.59 -16.48
CA ASP A 6 13.40 20.60 -15.48
C ASP A 6 11.92 20.21 -15.65
N ALA A 7 11.58 18.98 -15.26
CA ALA A 7 10.26 18.43 -15.52
C ALA A 7 9.12 19.25 -14.88
N PRO A 8 9.22 19.75 -13.64
CA PRO A 8 8.24 20.67 -13.09
C PRO A 8 8.04 21.93 -13.93
N MET A 9 9.12 22.56 -14.42
CA MET A 9 9.03 23.74 -15.28
C MET A 9 8.36 23.45 -16.62
N VAL A 10 8.57 22.26 -17.22
CA VAL A 10 7.81 21.85 -18.43
C VAL A 10 6.31 21.92 -18.17
N ALA A 11 5.85 21.40 -17.03
CA ALA A 11 4.43 21.42 -16.67
C ALA A 11 3.92 22.84 -16.40
N HIS A 12 4.70 23.69 -15.72
CA HIS A 12 4.32 25.09 -15.47
C HIS A 12 4.22 25.90 -16.76
N LEU A 13 5.21 25.82 -17.65
CA LEU A 13 5.20 26.53 -18.93
C LEU A 13 3.99 26.12 -19.79
N TRP A 14 3.64 24.84 -19.78
CA TRP A 14 2.43 24.33 -20.43
C TRP A 14 1.15 24.90 -19.80
N ALA A 15 1.00 24.80 -18.48
CA ALA A 15 -0.23 25.19 -17.79
C ALA A 15 -0.53 26.68 -17.97
N HIS A 16 0.51 27.53 -17.91
CA HIS A 16 0.38 28.97 -18.13
C HIS A 16 0.40 29.38 -19.61
N GLN A 17 0.54 28.42 -20.54
CA GLN A 17 0.65 28.65 -21.99
C GLN A 17 1.65 29.77 -22.32
N SER A 18 2.79 29.80 -21.62
CA SER A 18 3.79 30.87 -21.74
C SER A 18 4.77 30.68 -22.90
N GLN A 19 4.78 29.48 -23.49
CA GLN A 19 5.60 29.11 -24.64
C GLN A 19 4.82 28.11 -25.50
N ASP A 20 5.22 27.96 -26.77
CA ASP A 20 4.58 26.99 -27.68
C ASP A 20 5.10 25.56 -27.51
N SER A 21 6.29 25.37 -26.93
CA SER A 21 6.82 24.03 -26.62
C SER A 21 7.97 24.09 -25.61
N ALA A 22 8.08 23.07 -24.76
CA ALA A 22 9.25 22.81 -23.94
C ALA A 22 9.38 21.31 -23.66
N ARG A 23 10.58 20.85 -23.25
CA ARG A 23 10.79 19.44 -22.92
C ARG A 23 11.80 19.21 -21.81
N ASN A 24 11.68 18.07 -21.13
CA ASN A 24 12.68 17.48 -20.27
C ASN A 24 13.11 16.15 -20.90
N GLY A 25 14.32 16.11 -21.47
CA GLY A 25 14.82 14.94 -22.19
C GLY A 25 13.91 14.54 -23.36
N ARG A 26 13.64 13.24 -23.49
CA ARG A 26 12.73 12.67 -24.51
C ARG A 26 11.35 12.28 -23.97
N ASN A 27 11.21 12.21 -22.65
CA ASN A 27 10.10 11.49 -22.02
C ASN A 27 9.07 12.41 -21.34
N PHE A 28 9.25 13.73 -21.36
CA PHE A 28 8.24 14.65 -20.84
C PHE A 28 8.32 15.97 -21.59
N TYR A 29 7.26 16.36 -22.28
CA TYR A 29 7.27 17.54 -23.14
C TYR A 29 5.85 18.00 -23.43
N PHE A 30 5.71 19.24 -23.89
CA PHE A 30 4.45 19.74 -24.42
C PHE A 30 4.67 20.42 -25.77
N GLU A 31 3.63 20.39 -26.60
CA GLU A 31 3.57 21.07 -27.89
C GLU A 31 2.19 21.74 -28.02
N GLY A 32 2.20 23.07 -28.15
CA GLY A 32 1.03 23.92 -28.07
C GLY A 32 0.24 23.68 -26.78
N LYS A 33 -0.98 23.18 -26.96
CA LYS A 33 -1.92 22.95 -25.88
C LYS A 33 -1.77 21.60 -25.18
N ASP A 34 -1.07 20.64 -25.78
CA ASP A 34 -1.02 19.25 -25.31
C ASP A 34 0.31 18.95 -24.59
N ILE A 35 0.24 18.27 -23.44
CA ILE A 35 1.41 17.80 -22.69
C ILE A 35 1.44 16.26 -22.64
N TYR A 36 2.63 15.69 -22.83
CA TYR A 36 2.86 14.26 -23.06
C TYR A 36 3.92 13.67 -22.14
N SER A 37 3.81 12.37 -21.87
CA SER A 37 4.80 11.59 -21.14
C SER A 37 5.23 10.36 -21.96
N TYR A 38 6.53 10.07 -22.02
CA TYR A 38 7.22 9.06 -22.86
C TYR A 38 7.06 9.20 -24.38
N GLY A 39 5.91 9.67 -24.87
CA GLY A 39 5.67 9.89 -26.28
C GLY A 39 4.24 10.37 -26.53
N SER A 40 3.96 10.71 -27.79
CA SER A 40 2.66 11.24 -28.20
C SER A 40 1.48 10.28 -27.96
N HIS A 41 1.77 8.98 -27.82
CA HIS A 41 0.78 7.96 -27.47
C HIS A 41 0.18 8.14 -26.06
N PHE A 42 0.87 8.83 -25.15
CA PHE A 42 0.39 9.10 -23.80
C PHE A 42 0.32 10.61 -23.56
N ARG A 43 -0.81 11.20 -23.95
CA ARG A 43 -1.17 12.57 -23.59
C ARG A 43 -1.57 12.64 -22.11
N CYS A 44 -0.83 13.40 -21.33
CA CYS A 44 -1.09 13.66 -19.92
C CYS A 44 -2.26 14.64 -19.74
N ALA A 45 -2.26 15.75 -20.48
CA ALA A 45 -3.32 16.73 -20.41
C ALA A 45 -3.37 17.64 -21.64
N SER A 46 -4.44 18.42 -21.77
CA SER A 46 -4.60 19.47 -22.79
C SER A 46 -5.30 20.70 -22.23
N VAL A 47 -4.90 21.89 -22.68
CA VAL A 47 -5.61 23.16 -22.41
C VAL A 47 -6.58 23.43 -23.56
N GLU A 48 -7.87 23.50 -23.28
CA GLU A 48 -8.91 23.72 -24.28
C GLU A 48 -9.68 25.00 -24.00
N ALA A 49 -10.16 25.65 -25.06
CA ALA A 49 -11.02 26.82 -24.98
C ALA A 49 -12.39 26.51 -25.60
N ASN A 50 -13.46 26.98 -24.95
CA ASN A 50 -14.79 26.93 -25.53
C ASN A 50 -15.04 28.10 -26.49
N GLN A 51 -16.26 28.17 -27.06
CA GLN A 51 -16.66 29.24 -27.99
C GLN A 51 -16.62 30.65 -27.38
N GLN A 52 -16.71 30.76 -26.05
CA GLN A 52 -16.65 32.02 -25.31
C GLN A 52 -15.22 32.38 -24.89
N GLY A 53 -14.22 31.56 -25.24
CA GLY A 53 -12.82 31.76 -24.84
C GLY A 53 -12.50 31.34 -23.41
N GLN A 54 -13.45 30.72 -22.69
CA GLN A 54 -13.20 30.17 -21.36
C GLN A 54 -12.30 28.94 -21.46
N LYS A 55 -11.32 28.84 -20.57
CA LYS A 55 -10.34 27.75 -20.57
C LYS A 55 -10.78 26.60 -19.67
N ALA A 56 -10.44 25.38 -20.07
CA ALA A 56 -10.52 24.19 -19.24
C ALA A 56 -9.33 23.25 -19.50
N TYR A 57 -8.94 22.52 -18.48
CA TYR A 57 -7.85 21.55 -18.53
C TYR A 57 -8.43 20.14 -18.60
N LEU A 58 -8.17 19.40 -19.68
CA LEU A 58 -8.51 17.98 -19.75
C LEU A 58 -7.31 17.17 -19.27
N VAL A 59 -7.42 16.56 -18.10
CA VAL A 59 -6.33 15.78 -17.49
C VAL A 59 -6.65 14.30 -17.59
N THR A 60 -5.73 13.50 -18.12
CA THR A 60 -5.98 12.07 -18.33
C THR A 60 -6.17 11.32 -17.00
N THR A 61 -7.11 10.37 -17.00
CA THR A 61 -7.24 9.37 -15.93
C THR A 61 -6.43 8.12 -16.20
N ARG A 62 -5.77 8.03 -17.36
CA ARG A 62 -4.92 6.90 -17.73
C ARG A 62 -3.75 6.75 -16.77
N THR A 63 -3.42 5.51 -16.47
CA THR A 63 -2.20 5.15 -15.75
C THR A 63 -1.24 4.44 -16.70
N TYR A 64 0.06 4.45 -16.42
CA TYR A 64 1.05 3.82 -17.31
C TYR A 64 2.27 3.28 -16.59
N SER A 65 3.04 4.14 -15.92
CA SER A 65 4.27 3.77 -15.21
C SER A 65 4.48 4.65 -13.97
N ASN A 66 5.35 4.24 -13.05
CA ASN A 66 5.72 5.05 -11.88
C ASN A 66 6.26 6.43 -12.27
N THR A 67 7.02 6.53 -13.36
CA THR A 67 7.51 7.81 -13.90
C THR A 67 6.35 8.66 -14.42
N THR A 68 5.42 8.05 -15.16
CA THR A 68 4.21 8.74 -15.61
C THR A 68 3.38 9.24 -14.42
N CYS A 69 3.26 8.47 -13.34
CA CYS A 69 2.58 8.91 -12.12
C CYS A 69 3.25 10.16 -11.51
N LYS A 70 4.60 10.23 -11.52
CA LYS A 70 5.34 11.44 -11.11
C LYS A 70 5.06 12.62 -12.03
N HIS A 71 5.11 12.42 -13.35
CA HIS A 71 4.78 13.47 -14.33
C HIS A 71 3.35 13.99 -14.15
N MET A 72 2.36 13.09 -13.97
CA MET A 72 0.97 13.47 -13.70
C MET A 72 0.85 14.27 -12.40
N GLY A 73 1.64 13.95 -11.38
CA GLY A 73 1.74 14.75 -10.16
C GLY A 73 2.23 16.18 -10.43
N MET A 74 3.20 16.36 -11.33
CA MET A 74 3.70 17.67 -11.74
C MET A 74 2.65 18.43 -12.56
N VAL A 75 2.01 17.77 -13.54
CA VAL A 75 0.94 18.35 -14.38
C VAL A 75 -0.20 18.89 -13.51
N ARG A 76 -0.71 18.10 -12.55
CA ARG A 76 -1.81 18.52 -11.67
C ARG A 76 -1.43 19.72 -10.80
N LYS A 77 -0.19 19.78 -10.32
CA LYS A 77 0.30 20.88 -9.48
C LYS A 77 0.59 22.16 -10.26
N ALA A 78 0.84 22.05 -11.56
CA ALA A 78 1.11 23.19 -12.42
C ALA A 78 -0.17 23.94 -12.84
N ILE A 79 -1.33 23.29 -12.82
CA ILE A 79 -2.61 23.92 -13.16
C ILE A 79 -2.94 24.97 -12.08
N PRO A 80 -3.24 26.24 -12.47
CA PRO A 80 -3.57 27.28 -11.52
C PRO A 80 -4.79 26.93 -10.65
N TYR A 81 -4.78 27.42 -9.41
CA TYR A 81 -5.89 27.22 -8.48
C TYR A 81 -7.18 27.89 -9.00
N GLY A 82 -8.31 27.19 -8.89
CA GLY A 82 -9.62 27.69 -9.30
C GLY A 82 -9.95 27.45 -10.77
N GLU A 83 -9.02 26.93 -11.57
CA GLU A 83 -9.26 26.60 -12.98
C GLU A 83 -10.22 25.42 -13.15
N LEU A 84 -10.94 25.39 -14.27
CA LEU A 84 -11.86 24.30 -14.59
C LEU A 84 -11.07 23.08 -15.08
N ILE A 85 -11.18 21.96 -14.37
CA ILE A 85 -10.47 20.72 -14.69
C ILE A 85 -11.48 19.60 -14.93
N PHE A 86 -11.30 18.88 -16.05
CA PHE A 86 -12.02 17.66 -16.33
C PHE A 86 -11.06 16.48 -16.37
N TYR A 87 -11.26 15.50 -15.49
CA TYR A 87 -10.49 14.27 -15.49
C TYR A 87 -11.08 13.27 -16.48
N THR A 88 -10.41 13.07 -17.62
CA THR A 88 -10.91 12.24 -18.71
C THR A 88 -9.81 11.71 -19.62
N PRO A 89 -9.91 10.46 -20.13
CA PRO A 89 -9.04 9.98 -21.18
C PRO A 89 -9.44 10.51 -22.57
N ARG A 90 -10.61 11.16 -22.70
CA ARG A 90 -11.21 11.63 -23.95
C ARG A 90 -10.47 12.83 -24.53
N SER A 91 -10.51 12.96 -25.86
CA SER A 91 -9.92 14.11 -26.56
C SER A 91 -11.00 14.93 -27.26
N VAL A 92 -11.27 16.11 -26.71
CA VAL A 92 -12.29 17.03 -27.23
C VAL A 92 -11.64 18.40 -27.43
N SER A 93 -11.83 18.96 -28.61
CA SER A 93 -11.27 20.27 -28.98
C SER A 93 -12.18 20.93 -30.00
N LEU A 94 -12.17 22.26 -30.04
CA LEU A 94 -12.78 23.02 -31.13
C LEU A 94 -11.81 23.19 -32.29
N HIS A 95 -12.34 23.13 -33.51
CA HIS A 95 -11.67 23.56 -34.73
C HIS A 95 -12.47 24.69 -35.35
N ASN A 96 -11.85 25.85 -35.58
CA ASN A 96 -12.54 27.07 -36.02
C ASN A 96 -13.78 27.39 -35.17
N ASN A 97 -13.62 27.33 -33.84
CA ASN A 97 -14.68 27.53 -32.83
C ASN A 97 -15.88 26.57 -32.94
N LYS A 98 -15.72 25.41 -33.60
CA LYS A 98 -16.77 24.39 -33.77
C LYS A 98 -16.27 23.01 -33.41
N LEU A 99 -17.15 22.18 -32.86
CA LEU A 99 -16.84 20.77 -32.65
C LEU A 99 -16.72 20.04 -33.98
N SER A 100 -15.70 19.20 -34.10
CA SER A 100 -15.69 18.15 -35.12
C SER A 100 -16.72 17.07 -34.74
N GLU A 101 -17.15 16.26 -35.70
CA GLU A 101 -18.01 15.11 -35.41
C GLU A 101 -17.35 14.14 -34.42
N TYR A 102 -16.04 13.93 -34.57
CA TYR A 102 -15.24 13.11 -33.66
C TYR A 102 -15.26 13.66 -32.23
N SER A 103 -14.96 14.95 -32.05
CA SER A 103 -14.95 15.62 -30.74
C SER A 103 -16.35 15.62 -30.12
N TYR A 104 -17.40 15.73 -30.92
CA TYR A 104 -18.78 15.60 -30.46
C TYR A 104 -19.07 14.19 -29.91
N TYR A 105 -18.63 13.12 -30.59
CA TYR A 105 -18.78 11.75 -30.06
C TYR A 105 -17.96 11.53 -28.79
N GLU A 106 -16.68 11.95 -28.76
CA GLU A 106 -15.84 11.87 -27.56
C GLU A 106 -16.44 12.65 -26.39
N SER A 107 -17.09 13.79 -26.66
CA SER A 107 -17.80 14.57 -25.64
C SER A 107 -19.04 13.84 -25.10
N ALA A 108 -19.73 13.04 -25.93
CA ALA A 108 -20.85 12.20 -25.49
C ALA A 108 -20.35 10.99 -24.69
N TYR A 109 -19.24 10.37 -25.13
CA TYR A 109 -18.62 9.25 -24.43
C TYR A 109 -18.10 9.64 -23.05
N TYR A 110 -17.64 10.88 -22.85
CA TYR A 110 -17.34 11.39 -21.51
C TYR A 110 -18.55 11.27 -20.56
N ILE A 111 -19.76 11.62 -21.04
CA ILE A 111 -20.98 11.53 -20.22
C ILE A 111 -21.25 10.07 -19.87
N VAL A 112 -21.10 9.15 -20.84
CA VAL A 112 -21.25 7.72 -20.60
C VAL A 112 -20.24 7.21 -19.56
N ASP A 113 -18.97 7.60 -19.65
CA ASP A 113 -17.94 7.24 -18.66
C ASP A 113 -18.29 7.74 -17.25
N GLN A 114 -18.91 8.92 -17.13
CA GLN A 114 -19.37 9.42 -15.82
C GLN A 114 -20.58 8.65 -15.29
N VAL A 115 -21.54 8.27 -16.16
CA VAL A 115 -22.70 7.46 -15.75
C VAL A 115 -22.27 6.07 -15.28
N GLU A 116 -21.31 5.45 -15.97
CA GLU A 116 -20.70 4.19 -15.52
C GLU A 116 -20.09 4.33 -14.12
N LYS A 117 -19.27 5.37 -13.87
CA LYS A 117 -18.72 5.63 -12.53
C LYS A 117 -19.81 5.84 -11.48
N ILE A 118 -20.90 6.52 -11.82
CA ILE A 118 -22.05 6.67 -10.92
C ILE A 118 -22.61 5.29 -10.54
N SER A 119 -22.77 4.39 -11.51
CA SER A 119 -23.22 3.02 -11.26
C SER A 119 -22.25 2.27 -10.33
N GLU A 120 -20.93 2.37 -10.58
CA GLU A 120 -19.89 1.76 -9.73
C GLU A 120 -19.97 2.27 -8.29
N TYR A 121 -20.14 3.58 -8.09
CA TYR A 121 -20.27 4.18 -6.76
C TYR A 121 -21.56 3.78 -6.04
N ILE A 122 -22.68 3.68 -6.76
CA ILE A 122 -23.94 3.17 -6.20
C ILE A 122 -23.76 1.71 -5.75
N ASN A 123 -23.14 0.87 -6.58
CA ASN A 123 -22.86 -0.53 -6.24
C ASN A 123 -21.86 -0.65 -5.07
N ALA A 124 -20.87 0.23 -4.99
CA ALA A 124 -19.92 0.28 -3.88
C ALA A 124 -20.61 0.67 -2.57
N GLN A 125 -21.59 1.58 -2.62
CA GLN A 125 -22.36 2.03 -1.44
C GLN A 125 -23.13 0.88 -0.76
N GLN A 126 -23.68 -0.06 -1.54
CA GLN A 126 -24.37 -1.24 -0.98
C GLN A 126 -23.50 -2.05 -0.03
N LYS A 127 -22.20 -2.15 -0.34
CA LYS A 127 -21.25 -3.01 0.38
C LYS A 127 -20.37 -2.24 1.35
N SER A 128 -20.34 -0.90 1.24
CA SER A 128 -19.48 -0.05 2.04
C SER A 128 -19.79 -0.17 3.52
N ARG A 129 -18.72 -0.16 4.32
CA ARG A 129 -18.77 -0.15 5.79
C ARG A 129 -18.25 1.14 6.39
N THR A 130 -17.68 2.04 5.59
CA THR A 130 -16.97 3.21 6.11
C THR A 130 -17.18 4.44 5.24
N GLN A 131 -17.06 4.27 3.92
CA GLN A 131 -17.14 5.34 2.95
C GLN A 131 -18.59 5.61 2.53
N ASN A 132 -19.01 6.89 2.52
CA ASN A 132 -20.23 7.32 1.87
C ASN A 132 -19.89 7.85 0.46
N TYR A 133 -20.52 7.28 -0.56
CA TYR A 133 -20.27 7.59 -1.98
C TYR A 133 -21.19 8.67 -2.57
N THR A 134 -22.11 9.24 -1.79
CA THR A 134 -23.02 10.32 -2.25
C THR A 134 -22.28 11.50 -2.86
N GLU A 135 -21.22 11.99 -2.21
CA GLU A 135 -20.43 13.12 -2.73
C GLU A 135 -19.69 12.76 -4.02
N HIS A 136 -19.26 11.50 -4.21
CA HIS A 136 -18.60 11.05 -5.44
C HIS A 136 -19.59 11.05 -6.62
N VAL A 137 -20.81 10.54 -6.40
CA VAL A 137 -21.87 10.58 -7.42
C VAL A 137 -22.25 12.02 -7.75
N LYS A 138 -22.39 12.87 -6.74
CA LYS A 138 -22.65 14.30 -6.92
C LYS A 138 -21.56 15.00 -7.73
N GLU A 139 -20.28 14.69 -7.47
CA GLU A 139 -19.17 15.23 -8.25
C GLU A 139 -19.25 14.80 -9.72
N CYS A 140 -19.54 13.52 -10.00
CA CYS A 140 -19.78 13.04 -11.38
C CYS A 140 -20.93 13.80 -12.05
N LEU A 141 -22.06 13.98 -11.37
CA LEU A 141 -23.23 14.71 -11.90
C LEU A 141 -22.90 16.18 -12.20
N LEU A 142 -22.21 16.87 -11.28
CA LEU A 142 -21.76 18.25 -11.49
C LEU A 142 -20.77 18.36 -12.65
N ASN A 143 -19.87 17.39 -12.79
CA ASN A 143 -18.92 17.33 -13.89
C ASN A 143 -19.62 17.12 -15.23
N ILE A 144 -20.67 16.29 -15.31
CA ILE A 144 -21.52 16.15 -16.50
C ILE A 144 -22.18 17.49 -16.84
N GLY A 145 -22.79 18.17 -15.85
CA GLY A 145 -23.43 19.47 -16.05
C GLY A 145 -22.47 20.53 -16.60
N ARG A 146 -21.31 20.70 -15.94
CA ARG A 146 -20.25 21.62 -16.37
C ARG A 146 -19.71 21.28 -17.76
N TRP A 147 -19.59 19.99 -18.08
CA TRP A 147 -19.12 19.54 -19.39
C TRP A 147 -20.10 19.90 -20.50
N ILE A 148 -21.39 19.68 -20.27
CA ILE A 148 -22.46 20.03 -21.21
C ILE A 148 -22.48 21.54 -21.45
N GLU A 149 -22.40 22.33 -20.39
CA GLU A 149 -22.36 23.78 -20.46
C GLU A 149 -21.12 24.28 -21.20
N PHE A 150 -19.93 23.77 -20.85
CA PHE A 150 -18.66 24.19 -21.43
C PHE A 150 -18.60 23.97 -22.94
N TRP A 151 -19.12 22.84 -23.44
CA TRP A 151 -19.10 22.50 -24.87
C TRP A 151 -20.41 22.85 -25.61
N GLY A 152 -21.41 23.42 -24.91
CA GLY A 152 -22.72 23.75 -25.48
C GLY A 152 -23.46 22.53 -26.04
N LEU A 153 -23.38 21.38 -25.36
CA LEU A 153 -23.93 20.10 -25.85
C LEU A 153 -25.44 19.98 -25.67
N ASP A 154 -26.06 20.91 -24.94
CA ASP A 154 -27.50 21.04 -24.74
C ASP A 154 -28.21 21.66 -25.95
N LYS A 155 -27.45 22.32 -26.83
CA LYS A 155 -27.98 23.05 -27.99
C LYS A 155 -27.64 22.36 -29.31
N ARG A 156 -28.50 22.58 -30.29
CA ARG A 156 -28.20 22.21 -31.68
C ARG A 156 -27.13 23.16 -32.23
N GLN A 157 -26.04 22.61 -32.76
CA GLN A 157 -24.92 23.40 -33.29
C GLN A 157 -24.38 22.83 -34.61
N LYS A 158 -23.70 23.67 -35.42
CA LYS A 158 -23.04 23.22 -36.65
C LYS A 158 -21.63 22.72 -36.35
N SER A 159 -21.28 21.56 -36.90
CA SER A 159 -19.91 21.02 -36.85
C SER A 159 -18.94 21.86 -37.69
N ALA A 160 -17.64 21.62 -37.52
CA ALA A 160 -16.59 22.18 -38.36
C ALA A 160 -16.79 21.86 -39.87
N THR A 161 -17.42 20.72 -40.18
CA THR A 161 -17.75 20.26 -41.54
C THR A 161 -19.12 20.77 -42.05
N GLY A 162 -19.84 21.56 -41.24
CA GLY A 162 -21.16 22.11 -41.59
C GLY A 162 -22.36 21.20 -41.30
N ARG A 163 -22.15 19.99 -40.76
CA ARG A 163 -23.23 19.09 -40.35
C ARG A 163 -23.92 19.57 -39.08
N TRP A 164 -25.20 19.25 -38.94
CA TRP A 164 -25.93 19.54 -37.71
C TRP A 164 -25.64 18.51 -36.63
N LEU A 165 -25.11 18.99 -35.50
CA LEU A 165 -24.97 18.24 -34.25
C LEU A 165 -26.21 18.53 -33.40
N MET A 166 -26.92 17.47 -33.02
CA MET A 166 -28.11 17.56 -32.18
C MET A 166 -27.70 17.68 -30.70
N PRO A 167 -28.60 18.13 -29.80
CA PRO A 167 -28.36 18.07 -28.37
C PRO A 167 -27.96 16.65 -27.93
N VAL A 168 -26.85 16.54 -27.18
CA VAL A 168 -26.27 15.23 -26.81
C VAL A 168 -27.19 14.43 -25.91
N LEU A 169 -27.91 15.11 -25.01
CA LEU A 169 -28.85 14.46 -24.09
C LEU A 169 -29.98 13.78 -24.87
N ALA A 170 -30.52 14.43 -25.91
CA ALA A 170 -31.54 13.86 -26.78
C ALA A 170 -31.02 12.63 -27.56
N LYS A 171 -29.71 12.57 -27.84
CA LYS A 171 -29.09 11.41 -28.49
C LYS A 171 -28.82 10.26 -27.54
N LEU A 172 -28.38 10.54 -26.33
CA LEU A 172 -28.16 9.52 -25.29
C LEU A 172 -29.49 8.95 -24.77
N SER A 173 -30.56 9.75 -24.73
CA SER A 173 -31.90 9.32 -24.32
C SER A 173 -32.72 8.65 -25.44
N SER A 174 -32.18 8.58 -26.67
CA SER A 174 -32.87 8.00 -27.81
C SER A 174 -32.99 6.47 -27.69
N THR A 175 -34.19 5.94 -27.91
CA THR A 175 -34.44 4.49 -27.97
C THR A 175 -34.17 3.90 -29.36
N ALA A 176 -33.80 4.74 -30.33
CA ALA A 176 -33.50 4.28 -31.68
C ALA A 176 -32.21 3.44 -31.69
N LYS A 177 -32.28 2.20 -32.20
CA LYS A 177 -31.13 1.27 -32.27
C LYS A 177 -29.85 1.94 -32.84
N LYS A 178 -30.00 2.76 -33.88
CA LYS A 178 -28.87 3.48 -34.50
C LYS A 178 -28.17 4.45 -33.54
N ASP A 179 -28.93 5.14 -32.69
CA ASP A 179 -28.38 6.08 -31.72
C ASP A 179 -27.77 5.29 -30.55
N ILE A 180 -28.42 4.22 -30.09
CA ILE A 180 -27.87 3.33 -29.06
C ILE A 180 -26.51 2.78 -29.48
N THR A 181 -26.44 2.14 -30.65
CA THR A 181 -25.18 1.61 -31.18
C THR A 181 -24.11 2.68 -31.32
N LYS A 182 -24.47 3.92 -31.67
CA LYS A 182 -23.48 4.98 -31.93
C LYS A 182 -22.96 5.66 -30.67
N PHE A 183 -23.83 5.93 -29.70
CA PHE A 183 -23.51 6.72 -28.51
C PHE A 183 -23.20 5.88 -27.28
N TRP A 184 -23.72 4.65 -27.20
CA TRP A 184 -23.45 3.73 -26.09
C TRP A 184 -22.42 2.66 -26.43
N THR A 185 -21.99 2.53 -27.68
CA THR A 185 -20.77 1.78 -28.02
C THR A 185 -19.58 2.72 -28.02
N VAL A 186 -18.88 2.77 -26.90
CA VAL A 186 -17.85 3.75 -26.61
C VAL A 186 -16.49 3.26 -27.10
N THR A 187 -15.69 4.17 -27.63
CA THR A 187 -14.28 3.90 -27.95
C THR A 187 -13.51 3.63 -26.65
N GLY A 188 -12.94 2.44 -26.51
CA GLY A 188 -12.04 2.09 -25.43
C GLY A 188 -10.67 2.74 -25.61
N GLU A 189 -9.77 2.47 -24.66
CA GLU A 189 -8.40 2.97 -24.74
C GLU A 189 -7.62 2.21 -25.80
N ARG A 190 -6.82 2.92 -26.61
CA ARG A 190 -6.00 2.28 -27.65
C ARG A 190 -4.93 1.41 -27.00
N PRO A 191 -4.94 0.07 -27.21
CA PRO A 191 -3.90 -0.81 -26.70
C PRO A 191 -2.56 -0.48 -27.35
N ARG A 192 -1.46 -0.74 -26.62
CA ARG A 192 -0.09 -0.39 -27.04
C ARG A 192 0.33 -1.03 -28.38
N TYR A 193 -0.29 -2.13 -28.77
CA TYR A 193 0.06 -2.92 -29.96
C TYR A 193 -1.11 -3.16 -30.93
N CYS A 194 -2.22 -2.43 -30.81
CA CYS A 194 -3.37 -2.60 -31.70
C CYS A 194 -3.64 -1.34 -32.53
N SER A 195 -3.80 -1.51 -33.84
CA SER A 195 -4.25 -0.44 -34.73
C SER A 195 -5.72 -0.10 -34.51
N GLU A 196 -6.54 -1.07 -34.08
CA GLU A 196 -7.97 -0.91 -33.81
C GLU A 196 -8.22 -0.36 -32.39
N LEU A 197 -9.14 0.61 -32.32
CA LEU A 197 -9.67 1.08 -31.04
C LEU A 197 -10.72 0.08 -30.58
N PRO A 198 -10.54 -0.59 -29.42
CA PRO A 198 -11.58 -1.46 -28.88
C PRO A 198 -12.87 -0.65 -28.72
N ARG A 199 -14.00 -1.31 -28.88
CA ARG A 199 -15.32 -0.70 -28.71
C ARG A 199 -16.06 -1.49 -27.66
N GLU A 200 -16.51 -0.79 -26.63
CA GLU A 200 -17.20 -1.37 -25.49
C GLU A 200 -18.67 -0.95 -25.55
N ASN A 201 -19.57 -1.92 -25.52
CA ASN A 201 -20.99 -1.62 -25.41
C ASN A 201 -21.34 -1.33 -23.94
N LYS A 202 -21.76 -0.10 -23.68
CA LYS A 202 -22.15 0.44 -22.36
C LYS A 202 -23.65 0.73 -22.28
N SER A 203 -24.47 0.17 -23.16
CA SER A 203 -25.92 0.44 -23.22
C SER A 203 -26.69 0.04 -21.96
N GLU A 204 -26.13 -0.84 -21.12
CA GLU A 204 -26.70 -1.21 -19.82
C GLU A 204 -26.87 -0.01 -18.87
N TYR A 205 -26.06 1.05 -19.04
CA TYR A 205 -26.14 2.26 -18.23
C TYR A 205 -27.18 3.28 -18.75
N GLN A 206 -27.84 3.00 -19.88
CA GLN A 206 -28.81 3.92 -20.46
C GLN A 206 -30.00 4.16 -19.54
N GLU A 207 -30.50 3.12 -18.87
CA GLU A 207 -31.61 3.25 -17.92
C GLU A 207 -31.24 4.15 -16.73
N LEU A 208 -30.02 3.99 -16.19
CA LEU A 208 -29.51 4.85 -15.12
C LEU A 208 -29.44 6.31 -15.58
N PHE A 209 -28.96 6.55 -16.80
CA PHE A 209 -28.91 7.90 -17.37
C PHE A 209 -30.31 8.53 -17.53
N LEU A 210 -31.29 7.76 -18.00
CA LEU A 210 -32.68 8.22 -18.11
C LEU A 210 -33.28 8.57 -16.75
N ASP A 211 -33.00 7.75 -15.71
CA ASP A 211 -33.46 8.01 -14.35
C ASP A 211 -32.81 9.27 -13.75
N ILE A 212 -31.51 9.48 -13.97
CA ILE A 212 -30.78 10.71 -13.61
C ILE A 212 -31.44 11.95 -14.23
N LEU A 213 -31.83 11.87 -15.51
CA LEU A 213 -32.53 12.95 -16.21
C LEU A 213 -33.94 13.19 -15.65
N ALA A 214 -34.71 12.12 -15.41
CA ALA A 214 -36.08 12.21 -14.89
C ALA A 214 -36.13 12.88 -13.50
N ARG A 215 -35.09 12.67 -12.68
CA ARG A 215 -34.94 13.31 -11.36
C ARG A 215 -34.36 14.73 -11.44
N GLY A 216 -33.93 15.19 -12.62
CA GLY A 216 -33.32 16.49 -12.81
C GLY A 216 -31.98 16.64 -12.08
N LEU A 217 -31.19 15.57 -11.98
CA LEU A 217 -29.95 15.56 -11.18
C LEU A 217 -28.74 16.19 -11.88
N LEU A 218 -28.82 16.48 -13.19
CA LEU A 218 -27.73 17.12 -13.94
C LEU A 218 -27.66 18.64 -13.76
N GLN A 219 -28.72 19.26 -13.25
CA GLN A 219 -28.77 20.69 -12.95
C GLN A 219 -29.08 20.83 -11.46
N PRO A 220 -28.18 21.39 -10.64
CA PRO A 220 -28.46 21.60 -9.23
C PRO A 220 -29.61 22.61 -9.10
N THR A 221 -30.82 22.11 -8.83
CA THR A 221 -31.91 22.92 -8.27
C THR A 221 -31.57 23.32 -6.83
N SER A 222 -32.49 23.92 -6.09
CA SER A 222 -32.26 24.28 -4.69
C SER A 222 -31.63 23.11 -3.91
N ALA A 223 -30.62 23.41 -3.07
CA ALA A 223 -29.86 22.38 -2.35
C ALA A 223 -30.76 21.49 -1.46
N ALA A 224 -31.94 22.00 -1.08
CA ALA A 224 -32.93 21.29 -0.30
C ALA A 224 -33.58 20.12 -1.06
N GLU A 225 -33.83 20.25 -2.37
CA GLU A 225 -34.47 19.21 -3.18
C GLU A 225 -33.48 18.23 -3.80
N TYR A 226 -32.24 18.66 -4.01
CA TYR A 226 -31.21 17.83 -4.65
C TYR A 226 -30.84 16.61 -3.80
N LYS A 227 -30.59 16.79 -2.50
CA LYS A 227 -30.17 15.70 -1.60
C LYS A 227 -31.19 14.55 -1.52
N PRO A 228 -32.51 14.82 -1.30
CA PRO A 228 -33.51 13.75 -1.32
C PRO A 228 -33.57 12.99 -2.64
N ARG A 229 -33.53 13.68 -3.79
CA ARG A 229 -33.57 13.04 -5.11
C ARG A 229 -32.36 12.14 -5.36
N LEU A 230 -31.18 12.60 -4.95
CA LEU A 230 -29.96 11.79 -5.03
C LEU A 230 -30.03 10.58 -4.10
N SER A 231 -30.49 10.77 -2.86
CA SER A 231 -30.71 9.67 -1.91
C SER A 231 -31.66 8.61 -2.49
N GLN A 232 -32.75 9.05 -3.11
CA GLN A 232 -33.74 8.16 -3.71
C GLN A 232 -33.16 7.41 -4.92
N LEU A 233 -32.29 8.03 -5.73
CA LEU A 233 -31.59 7.34 -6.81
C LEU A 233 -30.79 6.14 -6.28
N PHE A 234 -30.07 6.31 -5.17
CA PHE A 234 -29.35 5.19 -4.56
C PHE A 234 -30.31 4.07 -4.15
N ILE A 235 -31.35 4.40 -3.37
CA ILE A 235 -32.34 3.42 -2.88
C ILE A 235 -32.95 2.61 -4.04
N ASP A 236 -33.42 3.30 -5.08
CA ASP A 236 -34.12 2.68 -6.21
C ASP A 236 -33.17 1.81 -7.04
N ARG A 237 -31.93 2.28 -7.28
CA ARG A 237 -30.92 1.52 -8.03
C ARG A 237 -30.34 0.35 -7.25
N THR A 238 -30.33 0.44 -5.93
CA THR A 238 -29.87 -0.68 -5.08
C THR A 238 -30.97 -1.67 -4.75
N GLY A 239 -32.25 -1.29 -4.93
CA GLY A 239 -33.39 -2.10 -4.51
C GLY A 239 -33.50 -2.28 -2.99
N ASP A 240 -32.89 -1.37 -2.21
CA ASP A 240 -32.82 -1.45 -0.74
C ASP A 240 -33.46 -0.19 -0.12
N PRO A 241 -34.73 -0.27 0.31
CA PRO A 241 -35.43 0.85 0.96
C PRO A 241 -34.74 1.37 2.22
N LEU A 242 -33.98 0.52 2.92
CA LEU A 242 -33.31 0.84 4.18
C LEU A 242 -31.79 0.98 3.99
N LEU A 243 -31.33 1.28 2.78
CA LEU A 243 -29.91 1.36 2.41
C LEU A 243 -29.07 2.17 3.42
N TRP A 244 -29.57 3.33 3.84
CA TRP A 244 -28.85 4.24 4.74
C TRP A 244 -28.82 3.76 6.18
N GLU A 245 -29.88 3.09 6.64
CA GLU A 245 -29.92 2.44 7.96
C GLU A 245 -28.95 1.27 7.99
N HIS A 246 -29.01 0.38 7.00
CA HIS A 246 -28.07 -0.73 6.86
C HIS A 246 -26.61 -0.24 6.75
N PHE A 247 -26.37 0.88 6.06
CA PHE A 247 -25.04 1.48 5.99
C PHE A 247 -24.57 2.01 7.35
N ALA A 248 -25.43 2.70 8.09
CA ALA A 248 -25.12 3.20 9.44
C ALA A 248 -24.76 2.04 10.38
N GLU A 249 -25.53 0.95 10.36
CA GLU A 249 -25.24 -0.25 11.16
C GLU A 249 -23.91 -0.91 10.78
N ARG A 250 -23.62 -1.04 9.47
CA ARG A 250 -22.34 -1.60 9.01
C ARG A 250 -21.17 -0.76 9.49
N LYS A 251 -21.34 0.57 9.49
CA LYS A 251 -20.32 1.52 9.95
C LYS A 251 -20.09 1.42 11.44
N GLU A 252 -21.14 1.41 12.23
CA GLU A 252 -21.02 1.25 13.68
C GLU A 252 -20.33 -0.05 14.06
N ARG A 253 -20.71 -1.18 13.43
CA ARG A 253 -20.04 -2.47 13.62
C ARG A 253 -18.56 -2.41 13.28
N GLN A 254 -18.20 -1.76 12.17
CA GLN A 254 -16.80 -1.62 11.76
C GLN A 254 -16.01 -0.73 12.73
N ASP A 255 -16.60 0.36 13.21
CA ASP A 255 -15.98 1.27 14.17
C ASP A 255 -15.76 0.58 15.53
N ALA A 256 -16.70 -0.25 15.98
CA ALA A 256 -16.53 -1.06 17.18
C ALA A 256 -15.36 -2.06 17.07
N ILE A 257 -15.23 -2.73 15.91
CA ILE A 257 -14.09 -3.62 15.62
C ILE A 257 -12.78 -2.82 15.63
N ASN A 258 -12.77 -1.64 15.02
CA ASN A 258 -11.58 -0.79 14.97
C ASN A 258 -11.14 -0.35 16.37
N ARG A 259 -12.07 0.05 17.24
CA ARG A 259 -11.80 0.41 18.65
C ARG A 259 -11.18 -0.76 19.41
N ARG A 260 -11.79 -1.94 19.35
CA ARG A 260 -11.26 -3.16 20.00
C ARG A 260 -9.85 -3.50 19.52
N ASN A 261 -9.60 -3.35 18.22
CA ASN A 261 -8.28 -3.61 17.65
C ASN A 261 -7.24 -2.57 18.10
N GLU A 262 -7.63 -1.31 18.30
CA GLU A 262 -6.74 -0.29 18.86
C GLU A 262 -6.39 -0.59 20.32
N GLU A 263 -7.39 -0.91 21.16
CA GLU A 263 -7.16 -1.29 22.55
C GLU A 263 -6.19 -2.49 22.66
N LEU A 264 -6.37 -3.51 21.82
CA LEU A 264 -5.45 -4.65 21.76
C LEU A 264 -4.04 -4.25 21.30
N ARG A 265 -3.91 -3.29 20.38
CA ARG A 265 -2.59 -2.76 19.97
C ARG A 265 -1.93 -2.03 21.13
N GLU A 266 -2.65 -1.17 21.82
CA GLU A 266 -2.16 -0.40 22.96
C GLU A 266 -1.72 -1.31 24.11
N GLN A 267 -2.51 -2.35 24.43
CA GLN A 267 -2.13 -3.38 25.41
C GLN A 267 -0.82 -4.06 25.02
N ARG A 268 -0.69 -4.53 23.77
CA ARG A 268 0.55 -5.15 23.27
C ARG A 268 1.73 -4.18 23.27
N TYR A 269 1.51 -2.88 23.08
CA TYR A 269 2.57 -1.88 23.19
C TYR A 269 2.96 -1.66 24.66
N ALA A 270 2.00 -1.59 25.58
CA ALA A 270 2.26 -1.48 27.02
C ALA A 270 3.05 -2.69 27.55
N GLU A 271 2.61 -3.91 27.23
CA GLU A 271 3.30 -5.15 27.60
C GLU A 271 4.75 -5.18 27.07
N ARG A 272 4.96 -4.77 25.82
CA ARG A 272 6.30 -4.68 25.22
C ARG A 272 7.16 -3.62 25.91
N ARG A 273 6.60 -2.46 26.24
CA ARG A 273 7.32 -1.41 26.97
C ARG A 273 7.71 -1.87 28.37
N GLU A 274 6.81 -2.50 29.10
CA GLU A 274 7.10 -3.03 30.44
C GLU A 274 8.16 -4.12 30.42
N ARG A 275 8.11 -5.02 29.42
CA ARG A 275 9.17 -6.01 29.20
C ARG A 275 10.51 -5.34 28.90
N TRP A 276 10.52 -4.37 28.00
CA TRP A 276 11.72 -3.63 27.64
C TRP A 276 12.33 -2.88 28.83
N LEU A 277 11.51 -2.23 29.66
CA LEU A 277 11.96 -1.55 30.88
C LEU A 277 12.55 -2.53 31.90
N ARG A 278 11.97 -3.74 32.03
CA ARG A 278 12.53 -4.81 32.88
C ARG A 278 13.88 -5.29 32.36
N GLU A 279 13.96 -5.64 31.08
CA GLU A 279 15.21 -6.09 30.44
C GLU A 279 16.30 -5.02 30.51
N GLU A 280 15.97 -3.73 30.32
CA GLU A 280 16.97 -2.65 30.38
C GLU A 280 17.43 -2.38 31.81
N LYS A 281 16.55 -2.47 32.82
CA LYS A 281 16.95 -2.38 34.24
C LYS A 281 17.89 -3.53 34.61
N GLU A 282 17.56 -4.76 34.24
CA GLU A 282 18.43 -5.94 34.43
C GLU A 282 19.77 -5.74 33.74
N ARG A 283 19.76 -5.27 32.49
CA ARG A 283 20.98 -4.98 31.72
C ARG A 283 21.86 -3.92 32.40
N CYS A 284 21.28 -2.83 32.89
CA CYS A 284 22.02 -1.78 33.59
C CYS A 284 22.62 -2.27 34.91
N LEU A 285 21.88 -3.06 35.70
CA LEU A 285 22.40 -3.68 36.92
C LEU A 285 23.61 -4.56 36.59
N ILE A 286 23.46 -5.46 35.63
CA ILE A 286 24.52 -6.40 35.25
C ILE A 286 25.71 -5.67 34.62
N ALA A 287 25.50 -4.63 33.82
CA ALA A 287 26.60 -3.88 33.19
C ALA A 287 27.59 -3.29 34.22
N ASN A 288 27.09 -2.87 35.38
CA ASN A 288 27.91 -2.26 36.43
C ASN A 288 28.58 -3.28 37.38
N MET A 289 28.23 -4.57 37.28
CA MET A 289 28.83 -5.61 38.12
C MET A 289 30.17 -6.09 37.57
N SER A 290 31.09 -6.39 38.48
CA SER A 290 32.36 -7.05 38.17
C SER A 290 32.14 -8.50 37.70
N PHE A 291 33.17 -9.11 37.10
CA PHE A 291 33.09 -10.50 36.65
C PHE A 291 32.88 -11.48 37.81
N GLU A 292 33.53 -11.29 38.96
CA GLU A 292 33.38 -12.17 40.12
C GLU A 292 31.97 -12.09 40.70
N GLU A 293 31.37 -10.90 40.82
CA GLU A 293 29.98 -10.77 41.30
C GLU A 293 28.99 -11.45 40.34
N LYS A 294 29.21 -11.33 39.03
CA LYS A 294 28.40 -12.02 38.01
C LYS A 294 28.55 -13.54 38.09
N LYS A 295 29.76 -14.01 38.40
CA LYS A 295 30.08 -15.43 38.52
C LYS A 295 29.38 -16.04 39.73
N GLU A 296 29.32 -15.34 40.86
CA GLU A 296 28.54 -15.77 42.03
C GLU A 296 27.04 -15.85 41.71
N LEU A 297 26.47 -14.83 41.05
CA LEU A 297 25.07 -14.88 40.61
C LEU A 297 24.80 -16.00 39.58
N TRP A 298 25.79 -16.33 38.75
CA TRP A 298 25.70 -17.44 37.81
C TRP A 298 25.59 -18.77 38.54
N TYR A 299 26.44 -19.01 39.54
CA TYR A 299 26.38 -20.22 40.35
C TYR A 299 25.14 -20.30 41.25
N SER A 300 24.63 -19.18 41.77
CA SER A 300 23.39 -19.16 42.55
C SER A 300 22.13 -19.39 41.71
N GLY A 301 22.22 -19.21 40.38
CA GLY A 301 21.10 -19.37 39.47
C GLY A 301 20.28 -18.09 39.25
N GLU A 302 20.68 -16.97 39.84
CA GLU A 302 19.96 -15.69 39.80
C GLU A 302 20.10 -14.95 38.46
N ILE A 303 21.21 -15.17 37.74
CA ILE A 303 21.43 -14.57 36.41
C ILE A 303 21.23 -15.60 35.30
N SER A 304 20.60 -15.16 34.20
CA SER A 304 20.48 -15.95 32.96
C SER A 304 21.79 -15.97 32.18
N ASN A 305 22.05 -17.06 31.47
CA ASN A 305 23.17 -17.18 30.52
C ASN A 305 23.19 -16.06 29.46
N ARG A 306 22.03 -15.47 29.13
CA ARG A 306 21.92 -14.32 28.20
C ARG A 306 22.74 -13.11 28.65
N TRP A 307 22.95 -12.95 29.96
CA TRP A 307 23.59 -11.78 30.55
C TRP A 307 24.94 -12.08 31.23
N PHE A 308 25.41 -13.32 31.13
CA PHE A 308 26.68 -13.76 31.68
C PHE A 308 27.66 -14.10 30.56
N THR A 309 28.88 -13.58 30.61
CA THR A 309 29.93 -13.87 29.63
C THR A 309 31.27 -13.91 30.31
N VAL A 310 32.06 -14.94 30.00
CA VAL A 310 33.43 -15.07 30.49
C VAL A 310 34.34 -14.11 29.70
N PRO A 311 35.14 -13.26 30.36
CA PRO A 311 36.06 -12.34 29.70
C PRO A 311 37.05 -13.04 28.77
N TYR A 312 37.42 -12.38 27.69
CA TYR A 312 38.47 -12.84 26.79
C TYR A 312 39.84 -12.83 27.48
N GLY A 313 40.72 -13.76 27.10
CA GLY A 313 42.09 -13.87 27.63
C GLY A 313 42.28 -14.94 28.70
N LEU A 314 41.21 -15.59 29.15
CA LEU A 314 41.26 -16.76 30.01
C LEU A 314 41.43 -18.04 29.17
N ASP A 315 42.09 -19.03 29.76
CA ASP A 315 42.28 -20.38 29.20
C ASP A 315 40.96 -21.15 29.10
N PHE A 316 39.95 -20.79 29.90
CA PHE A 316 38.56 -21.23 29.79
C PHE A 316 37.64 -20.13 29.25
N ASN A 317 36.48 -20.52 28.71
CA ASN A 317 35.45 -19.59 28.27
C ASN A 317 34.01 -20.03 28.61
N ALA A 318 33.87 -21.18 29.29
CA ALA A 318 32.59 -21.70 29.74
C ALA A 318 32.66 -22.14 31.21
N LEU A 319 31.66 -21.72 31.98
CA LEU A 319 31.41 -22.15 33.36
C LEU A 319 30.19 -23.07 33.40
N LEU A 320 30.09 -23.88 34.45
CA LEU A 320 29.03 -24.86 34.65
C LEU A 320 28.24 -24.54 35.92
N ARG A 321 26.94 -24.78 35.90
CA ARG A 321 26.11 -24.79 37.10
C ARG A 321 25.16 -25.98 37.08
N VAL A 322 24.74 -26.42 38.26
CA VAL A 322 23.63 -27.37 38.38
C VAL A 322 22.36 -26.60 38.63
N HIS A 323 21.43 -26.65 37.67
CA HIS A 323 20.15 -25.96 37.77
C HIS A 323 19.02 -26.89 37.32
N ASN A 324 17.95 -26.99 38.09
CA ASN A 324 16.80 -27.88 37.80
C ASN A 324 17.17 -29.34 37.49
N GLY A 325 18.22 -29.87 38.13
CA GLY A 325 18.67 -31.26 37.97
C GLY A 325 19.45 -31.56 36.67
N CYS A 326 19.85 -30.53 35.91
CA CYS A 326 20.76 -30.66 34.77
C CYS A 326 22.01 -29.79 34.95
N ILE A 327 23.09 -30.12 34.23
CA ILE A 327 24.26 -29.25 34.11
C ILE A 327 23.97 -28.23 33.01
N GLU A 328 24.04 -26.95 33.33
CA GLU A 328 23.93 -25.86 32.38
C GLU A 328 25.28 -25.15 32.22
N THR A 329 25.67 -24.91 30.97
CA THR A 329 26.85 -24.12 30.63
C THR A 329 26.50 -22.64 30.54
N SER A 330 27.45 -21.76 30.85
CA SER A 330 27.32 -20.30 30.69
C SER A 330 27.03 -19.86 29.25
N MET A 331 27.22 -20.75 28.28
CA MET A 331 26.99 -20.52 26.85
C MET A 331 25.68 -21.16 26.35
N GLY A 332 24.86 -21.74 27.24
CA GLY A 332 23.48 -22.16 26.95
C GLY A 332 23.26 -23.63 26.58
N ILE A 333 24.29 -24.48 26.62
CA ILE A 333 24.14 -25.94 26.52
C ILE A 333 23.67 -26.50 27.86
N GLN A 334 22.67 -27.38 27.83
CA GLN A 334 22.15 -28.10 29.00
C GLN A 334 22.35 -29.61 28.83
N VAL A 335 22.90 -30.29 29.83
CA VAL A 335 23.19 -31.73 29.84
C VAL A 335 22.43 -32.41 30.98
N LYS A 336 21.60 -33.40 30.64
CA LYS A 336 20.80 -34.14 31.63
C LYS A 336 21.69 -35.00 32.53
N ALA A 337 21.27 -35.25 33.77
CA ALA A 337 22.04 -36.01 34.76
C ALA A 337 22.57 -37.38 34.25
N LYS A 338 21.75 -38.14 33.50
CA LYS A 338 22.18 -39.43 32.93
C LYS A 338 23.40 -39.29 32.00
N GLU A 339 23.39 -38.27 31.16
CA GLU A 339 24.50 -37.99 30.25
C GLU A 339 25.70 -37.43 31.00
N ALA A 340 25.47 -36.58 32.01
CA ALA A 340 26.54 -36.08 32.88
C ALA A 340 27.31 -37.21 33.57
N VAL A 341 26.65 -38.28 34.02
CA VAL A 341 27.32 -39.47 34.59
C VAL A 341 28.26 -40.14 33.58
N ARG A 342 27.85 -40.25 32.32
CA ARG A 342 28.66 -40.84 31.25
C ARG A 342 29.88 -39.98 30.96
N LEU A 343 29.67 -38.68 30.81
CA LEU A 343 30.74 -37.72 30.54
C LEU A 343 31.74 -37.62 31.70
N TRP A 344 31.28 -37.66 32.94
CA TRP A 344 32.15 -37.61 34.11
C TRP A 344 33.16 -38.77 34.16
N LYS A 345 32.72 -40.00 33.86
CA LYS A 345 33.62 -41.17 33.76
C LYS A 345 34.73 -40.97 32.72
N LEU A 346 34.40 -40.37 31.58
CA LEU A 346 35.37 -40.09 30.52
C LEU A 346 36.36 -39.01 30.95
N VAL A 347 35.87 -37.93 31.56
CA VAL A 347 36.71 -36.83 32.06
C VAL A 347 37.67 -37.33 33.16
N GLU A 348 37.24 -38.22 34.06
CA GLU A 348 38.14 -38.81 35.07
C GLU A 348 39.25 -39.67 34.46
N LEU A 349 38.93 -40.48 33.45
CA LEU A 349 39.93 -41.30 32.74
C LEU A 349 40.98 -40.43 32.03
N PHE A 350 40.53 -39.33 31.40
CA PHE A 350 41.43 -38.37 30.75
C PHE A 350 42.30 -37.62 31.77
N HIS A 351 41.76 -37.26 32.94
CA HIS A 351 42.51 -36.55 33.98
C HIS A 351 43.59 -37.41 34.64
N LYS A 352 43.33 -38.70 34.88
CA LYS A 352 44.30 -39.63 35.50
C LYS A 352 45.40 -40.11 34.55
N ASN A 353 45.41 -39.67 33.28
CA ASN A 353 46.26 -40.18 32.21
C ASN A 353 46.17 -41.71 32.01
N GLU A 354 45.03 -42.31 32.37
CA GLU A 354 44.80 -43.76 32.26
C GLU A 354 44.34 -44.19 30.85
N ALA A 355 44.02 -43.23 29.97
CA ALA A 355 43.60 -43.49 28.59
C ALA A 355 44.00 -42.37 27.63
N ASP A 356 44.40 -42.73 26.41
CA ASP A 356 44.60 -41.78 25.31
C ASP A 356 43.28 -41.10 24.93
N PHE A 357 43.36 -39.80 24.60
CA PHE A 357 42.20 -39.01 24.19
C PHE A 357 41.49 -39.64 22.98
N ARG A 358 40.16 -39.77 23.07
CA ARG A 358 39.29 -40.20 21.96
C ARG A 358 38.20 -39.16 21.73
N HIS A 359 37.91 -38.91 20.46
CA HIS A 359 36.76 -38.08 20.09
C HIS A 359 35.47 -38.78 20.53
N ASP A 360 34.60 -38.04 21.21
CA ASP A 360 33.29 -38.50 21.62
C ASP A 360 32.27 -37.36 21.44
N LEU A 361 30.98 -37.69 21.52
CA LEU A 361 29.88 -36.75 21.41
C LEU A 361 29.29 -36.46 22.79
N VAL A 362 28.78 -35.25 22.97
CA VAL A 362 27.95 -34.81 24.10
C VAL A 362 26.53 -34.68 23.60
N HIS A 363 25.59 -35.37 24.25
CA HIS A 363 24.16 -35.25 23.96
C HIS A 363 23.50 -34.21 24.87
N ASP A 364 23.02 -33.11 24.30
CA ASP A 364 22.33 -32.08 25.08
C ASP A 364 20.85 -32.43 25.37
N ALA A 365 20.22 -31.64 26.22
CA ALA A 365 18.83 -31.83 26.63
C ALA A 365 17.82 -31.66 25.49
N ASN A 366 18.22 -31.00 24.40
CA ASN A 366 17.44 -30.64 23.22
C ASN A 366 17.73 -31.55 22.00
N ASN A 367 18.38 -32.70 22.21
CA ASN A 367 18.78 -33.66 21.16
C ASN A 367 19.81 -33.13 20.15
N HIS A 368 20.60 -32.12 20.48
CA HIS A 368 21.79 -31.77 19.70
C HIS A 368 23.02 -32.56 20.17
N ASN A 369 23.94 -32.78 19.24
CA ASN A 369 25.18 -33.51 19.46
C ASN A 369 26.38 -32.56 19.30
N TRP A 370 27.25 -32.50 20.30
CA TRP A 370 28.42 -31.63 20.31
C TRP A 370 29.69 -32.47 20.39
N SER A 371 30.70 -32.20 19.57
CA SER A 371 31.95 -32.97 19.57
C SER A 371 32.90 -32.54 20.68
N ILE A 372 33.48 -33.52 21.37
CA ILE A 372 34.63 -33.32 22.23
C ILE A 372 35.87 -33.32 21.34
N ASN A 373 36.60 -32.20 21.30
CA ASN A 373 37.72 -31.99 20.39
C ASN A 373 39.08 -32.28 21.02
N SER A 374 39.25 -32.00 22.32
CA SER A 374 40.51 -32.25 23.01
C SER A 374 40.37 -32.21 24.52
N TYR A 375 41.27 -32.87 25.23
CA TYR A 375 41.50 -32.67 26.66
C TYR A 375 43.01 -32.46 26.89
N LYS A 376 43.43 -31.29 27.37
CA LYS A 376 44.83 -30.93 27.61
C LYS A 376 44.94 -29.97 28.79
N ASN A 377 45.98 -30.14 29.62
CA ASN A 377 46.24 -29.28 30.78
C ASN A 377 44.99 -29.08 31.66
N ASP A 378 44.26 -30.17 31.93
CA ASP A 378 43.01 -30.15 32.70
C ASP A 378 41.90 -29.25 32.13
N ILE A 379 41.93 -29.00 30.82
CA ILE A 379 40.90 -28.25 30.10
C ILE A 379 40.29 -29.16 29.02
N LEU A 380 38.97 -29.34 29.11
CA LEU A 380 38.16 -29.99 28.08
C LEU A 380 37.71 -28.96 27.04
N THR A 381 38.00 -29.24 25.78
CA THR A 381 37.48 -28.48 24.64
C THR A 381 36.37 -29.28 23.97
N ALA A 382 35.16 -28.74 23.97
CA ALA A 382 33.99 -29.31 23.28
C ALA A 382 33.34 -28.24 22.39
N GLY A 383 33.47 -28.40 21.07
CA GLY A 383 33.16 -27.36 20.09
C GLY A 383 33.91 -26.06 20.39
N CYS A 384 33.15 -24.99 20.64
CA CYS A 384 33.70 -23.68 21.01
C CYS A 384 33.90 -23.48 22.53
N HIS A 385 33.59 -24.47 23.36
CA HIS A 385 33.68 -24.37 24.82
C HIS A 385 35.01 -24.93 25.32
N ARG A 386 35.64 -24.24 26.27
CA ARG A 386 36.82 -24.64 27.04
C ARG A 386 36.46 -24.59 28.52
N ILE A 387 36.45 -25.75 29.17
CA ILE A 387 35.95 -25.94 30.53
C ILE A 387 37.05 -26.59 31.38
N ARG A 388 37.35 -26.02 32.55
CA ARG A 388 38.36 -26.57 33.48
C ARG A 388 37.86 -27.84 34.16
N TYR A 389 38.80 -28.72 34.50
CA TYR A 389 38.52 -29.96 35.24
C TYR A 389 37.83 -29.70 36.58
N GLU A 390 38.33 -28.72 37.34
CA GLU A 390 37.74 -28.33 38.63
C GLU A 390 36.26 -27.94 38.49
N GLU A 391 35.91 -27.23 37.42
CA GLU A 391 34.54 -26.82 37.11
C GLU A 391 33.63 -28.03 36.84
N MET A 392 34.12 -28.97 36.02
CA MET A 392 33.41 -30.23 35.74
C MET A 392 33.25 -31.08 37.01
N ARG A 393 34.29 -31.12 37.86
CA ARG A 393 34.28 -31.85 39.13
C ARG A 393 33.27 -31.27 40.11
N ASN A 394 33.21 -29.95 40.22
CA ASN A 394 32.25 -29.27 41.09
C ASN A 394 30.81 -29.54 40.65
N ALA A 395 30.52 -29.47 39.35
CA ALA A 395 29.21 -29.82 38.82
C ALA A 395 28.84 -31.30 39.06
N ALA A 396 29.80 -32.22 38.88
CA ALA A 396 29.60 -33.65 39.13
C ALA A 396 29.33 -33.94 40.62
N ARG A 397 30.03 -33.25 41.54
CA ARG A 397 29.79 -33.34 42.99
C ARG A 397 28.42 -32.82 43.39
N GLN A 398 28.01 -31.66 42.86
CA GLN A 398 26.68 -31.10 43.12
C GLN A 398 25.54 -32.02 42.65
N LEU A 399 25.76 -32.81 41.60
CA LEU A 399 24.82 -33.85 41.15
C LEU A 399 24.95 -35.19 41.89
N GLY A 400 25.86 -35.33 42.86
CA GLY A 400 26.11 -36.57 43.58
C GLY A 400 26.76 -37.68 42.75
N ILE A 401 27.41 -37.33 41.63
CA ILE A 401 28.08 -38.27 40.71
C ILE A 401 29.50 -38.58 41.19
N ALA A 402 30.19 -37.59 41.74
CA ALA A 402 31.58 -37.65 42.19
C ALA A 402 31.67 -37.45 43.71
N ALA A 403 32.67 -38.08 44.34
CA ALA A 403 32.97 -37.94 45.77
C ALA A 403 33.81 -36.69 46.10
#